data_AF-A0A9W7PMS6-F1
#
_entry.id   AF-A0A9W7PMS6-F1
#
_cell.length_a   1.000
_cell.length_b   1.000
_cell.length_c   1.000
_cell.angle_alpha   90.00
_cell.angle_beta   90.00
_cell.angle_gamma   90.00
#
_symmetry.space_group_name_H-M   'P 1'
#
loop_
_entity.id
_entity.type
_entity.pdbx_description
1 polymer ?
#
loop_
_entity_poly.entity_id
_entity_poly.type
_entity_poly.pdbx_seq_one_letter_code
_entity_poly.pdbx_strand_id
1 'polypeptide(L)'
;NLNVELKSITQHTTIQKTILTFFQCIAKYTTKLELHINLLNDFNKKIFAYEPSLIYKTLNDLVNKGRLEKELTNDISVEDITTYLFTVARGIILDWCLLGGKYSLEQRMDTYMKLTLKSLKP
;
A
#
# COMPACT_ATOMS: atom_id res chain seq x y z
N ASN A 1 15.41 2.08 5.05
CA ASN A 1 14.88 3.25 4.29
C ASN A 1 13.86 2.71 3.31
N LEU A 2 12.59 3.09 3.44
CA LEU A 2 11.47 2.56 2.63
C LEU A 2 11.76 2.66 1.12
N ASN A 3 12.40 3.73 0.66
CA ASN A 3 12.73 3.94 -0.75
C ASN A 3 13.74 2.91 -1.30
N VAL A 4 14.58 2.32 -0.45
CA VAL A 4 15.53 1.27 -0.85
C VAL A 4 14.80 -0.07 -0.97
N GLU A 5 13.93 -0.39 -0.01
CA GLU A 5 13.14 -1.63 -0.02
C GLU A 5 12.15 -1.66 -1.20
N LEU A 6 11.56 -0.52 -1.56
CA LEU A 6 10.65 -0.41 -2.71
C LEU A 6 11.35 -0.62 -4.06
N LYS A 7 12.63 -0.24 -4.18
CA LYS A 7 13.41 -0.42 -5.42
C LYS A 7 13.79 -1.88 -5.70
N SER A 8 13.80 -2.75 -4.69
CA SER A 8 14.19 -4.15 -4.84
C SER A 8 13.03 -5.12 -5.09
N ILE A 9 11.77 -4.65 -5.17
CA ILE A 9 10.58 -5.52 -5.26
C ILE A 9 10.44 -6.19 -6.64
N THR A 10 11.16 -5.70 -7.66
CA THR A 10 11.01 -6.18 -9.03
C THR A 10 12.02 -7.28 -9.38
N GLN A 11 11.69 -8.54 -9.10
CA GLN A 11 12.28 -9.71 -9.77
C GLN A 11 11.30 -10.91 -9.72
N HIS A 12 10.83 -11.35 -10.90
CA HIS A 12 10.15 -12.63 -11.17
C HIS A 12 8.84 -12.95 -10.42
N THR A 13 7.89 -12.01 -10.30
CA THR A 13 6.55 -12.30 -9.76
C THR A 13 5.45 -11.55 -10.51
N THR A 14 4.20 -12.01 -10.39
CA THR A 14 3.00 -11.35 -10.94
C THR A 14 2.85 -9.92 -10.39
N ILE A 15 2.16 -9.03 -11.10
CA ILE A 15 1.95 -7.66 -10.63
C ILE A 15 1.22 -7.64 -9.30
N GLN A 16 0.26 -8.56 -9.12
CA GLN A 16 -0.50 -8.68 -7.87
C GLN A 16 0.42 -8.99 -6.68
N LYS A 17 1.40 -9.89 -6.87
CA LYS A 17 2.37 -10.22 -5.82
C LYS A 17 3.33 -9.08 -5.56
N THR A 18 3.69 -8.30 -6.58
CA THR A 18 4.54 -7.12 -6.44
C THR A 18 3.82 -6.01 -5.66
N ILE A 19 2.56 -5.72 -5.98
CA ILE A 19 1.71 -4.75 -5.26
C ILE A 19 1.46 -5.22 -3.82
N LEU A 20 1.19 -6.51 -3.60
CA LEU A 20 1.05 -7.05 -2.25
C LEU A 20 2.33 -6.86 -1.42
N THR A 21 3.50 -7.13 -2.01
CA THR A 21 4.79 -6.94 -1.35
C THR A 21 5.05 -5.46 -1.05
N PHE A 22 4.69 -4.55 -1.96
CA PHE A 22 4.74 -3.11 -1.74
C PHE A 22 3.98 -2.69 -0.47
N PHE A 23 2.74 -3.16 -0.29
CA PHE A 23 1.96 -2.84 0.90
C PHE A 23 2.44 -3.56 2.17
N GLN A 24 3.03 -4.76 2.05
CA GLN A 24 3.72 -5.40 3.17
C GLN A 24 4.94 -4.59 3.65
N CYS A 25 5.72 -4.00 2.74
CA CYS A 25 6.82 -3.09 3.08
C CYS A 25 6.31 -1.84 3.81
N ILE A 26 5.21 -1.24 3.33
CA ILE A 26 4.57 -0.11 4.01
C ILE A 26 4.15 -0.52 5.43
N ALA A 27 3.42 -1.62 5.59
CA ALA A 27 2.98 -2.11 6.90
C ALA A 27 4.16 -2.31 7.86
N LYS A 28 5.22 -3.01 7.43
CA LYS A 28 6.43 -3.20 8.24
C LYS A 28 7.09 -1.89 8.64
N TYR A 29 7.15 -0.92 7.72
CA TYR A 29 7.71 0.39 8.00
C TYR A 29 6.84 1.17 9.02
N THR A 30 5.53 1.16 8.85
CA THR A 30 4.56 1.76 9.78
C THR A 30 4.65 1.13 11.18
N THR A 31 4.75 -0.19 11.29
CA THR A 31 4.95 -0.89 12.56
C THR A 31 6.23 -0.43 13.26
N LYS A 32 7.35 -0.37 12.52
CA LYS A 32 8.66 0.08 13.05
C LYS A 32 8.68 1.52 13.55
N LEU A 33 7.81 2.37 13.01
CA LEU A 33 7.66 3.76 13.47
C LEU A 33 6.80 3.89 14.73
N GLU A 34 6.21 2.79 15.22
CA GLU A 34 5.33 2.78 16.39
C GLU A 34 4.19 3.82 16.29
N LEU A 35 3.65 4.03 15.08
CA LEU A 35 2.63 5.06 14.83
C LEU A 35 1.36 4.91 15.68
N HIS A 36 1.08 3.70 16.17
CA HIS A 36 -0.03 3.42 17.09
C HIS A 36 0.12 4.13 18.44
N ILE A 37 1.33 4.53 18.82
CA ILE A 37 1.63 5.27 20.06
C ILE A 37 1.52 6.79 19.82
N ASN A 38 1.92 7.26 18.64
CA ASN A 38 2.09 8.69 18.31
C ASN A 38 1.08 9.25 17.32
N LEU A 39 -0.08 8.60 17.19
CA LEU A 39 -1.09 8.87 16.15
C LEU A 39 -1.35 10.37 15.89
N LEU A 40 -1.56 11.15 16.96
CA LEU A 40 -1.86 12.58 16.87
C LEU A 40 -0.66 13.45 16.48
N ASN A 41 0.56 13.04 16.86
CA ASN A 41 1.79 13.76 16.49
C ASN A 41 2.18 13.52 15.02
N ASP A 42 1.77 12.38 14.46
CA ASP A 42 2.20 11.95 13.13
C ASP A 42 1.16 12.21 12.02
N PHE A 43 -0.13 12.38 12.31
CA PHE A 43 -1.12 12.87 11.33
C PHE A 43 -0.84 14.31 10.87
N ASN A 44 -0.29 15.15 11.75
CA ASN A 44 0.16 16.51 11.42
C ASN A 44 1.44 16.53 10.57
N LYS A 45 2.22 15.43 10.58
CA LYS A 45 3.33 15.24 9.65
C LYS A 45 2.74 14.67 8.37
N LYS A 46 3.19 15.18 7.23
CA LYS A 46 2.76 14.75 5.88
C LYS A 46 3.06 13.27 5.54
N ILE A 47 3.27 12.39 6.52
CA ILE A 47 3.60 10.96 6.39
C ILE A 47 2.54 10.21 5.58
N PHE A 48 1.27 10.63 5.65
CA PHE A 48 0.18 10.05 4.87
C PHE A 48 -0.14 10.80 3.57
N ALA A 49 0.47 11.97 3.34
CA ALA A 49 0.34 12.72 2.11
C ALA A 49 1.34 12.16 1.08
N TYR A 50 0.88 11.19 0.29
CA TYR A 50 1.72 10.51 -0.72
C TYR A 50 1.93 11.34 -2.00
N GLU A 51 1.51 12.60 -2.05
CA GLU A 51 1.56 13.45 -3.25
C GLU A 51 2.45 14.70 -3.00
N PRO A 52 3.45 14.99 -3.86
CA PRO A 52 4.06 14.14 -4.88
C PRO A 52 5.21 13.35 -4.23
N SER A 53 4.91 12.20 -3.63
CA SER A 53 5.93 11.33 -3.03
C SER A 53 6.33 10.23 -4.00
N LEU A 54 7.61 9.83 -3.97
CA LEU A 54 8.14 8.67 -4.71
C LEU A 54 7.30 7.39 -4.50
N ILE A 55 6.63 7.27 -3.36
CA ILE A 55 5.78 6.13 -2.99
C ILE A 55 4.53 6.07 -3.89
N TYR A 56 3.87 7.20 -4.14
CA TYR A 56 2.70 7.24 -5.02
C TYR A 56 3.09 6.87 -6.45
N LYS A 57 4.14 7.51 -6.97
CA LYS A 57 4.64 7.23 -8.33
C LYS A 57 4.99 5.75 -8.50
N THR A 58 5.66 5.15 -7.51
CA THR A 58 6.00 3.72 -7.54
C THR A 58 4.75 2.84 -7.65
N LEU A 59 3.70 3.09 -6.87
CA LEU A 59 2.47 2.30 -6.97
C LEU A 59 1.74 2.55 -8.29
N ASN A 60 1.66 3.81 -8.74
CA ASN A 60 1.02 4.17 -9.99
C ASN A 60 1.68 3.47 -11.19
N ASP A 61 3.02 3.45 -11.24
CA ASP A 61 3.78 2.73 -12.26
C ASP A 61 3.49 1.21 -12.23
N LEU A 62 3.38 0.61 -11.04
CA LEU A 62 3.01 -0.80 -10.88
C LEU A 62 1.59 -1.08 -11.38
N VAL A 63 0.63 -0.22 -11.05
CA VAL A 63 -0.75 -0.36 -11.52
C VAL A 63 -0.83 -0.24 -13.04
N ASN A 64 -0.14 0.75 -13.63
CA ASN A 64 -0.09 0.92 -15.08
C ASN A 64 0.48 -0.32 -15.76
N LYS A 65 1.58 -0.87 -15.24
CA LYS A 65 2.16 -2.13 -15.73
C LYS A 65 1.13 -3.27 -15.67
N GLY A 66 0.45 -3.44 -14.54
CA GLY A 66 -0.56 -4.48 -14.37
C GLY A 66 -1.73 -4.39 -15.34
N ARG A 67 -2.15 -3.16 -15.71
CA ARG A 67 -3.15 -2.94 -16.76
C ARG A 67 -2.64 -3.33 -18.14
N LEU A 68 -1.42 -2.89 -18.51
CA LEU A 68 -0.80 -3.23 -19.79
C LEU A 68 -0.60 -4.74 -19.97
N GLU A 69 -0.29 -5.45 -18.89
CA GLU A 69 -0.12 -6.90 -18.84
C GLU A 69 -1.46 -7.67 -18.68
N LYS A 70 -2.60 -6.97 -18.63
CA LYS A 70 -3.94 -7.54 -18.41
C LYS A 70 -4.04 -8.38 -17.12
N GLU A 71 -3.29 -8.00 -16.09
CA GLU A 71 -3.40 -8.58 -14.75
C GLU A 71 -4.36 -7.78 -13.84
N LEU A 72 -4.71 -6.55 -14.23
CA LEU A 72 -5.65 -5.65 -13.57
C LEU A 72 -6.72 -5.15 -14.57
N THR A 73 -7.92 -4.83 -14.06
CA THR A 73 -9.05 -4.29 -14.83
C THR A 73 -8.69 -3.00 -15.56
N ASN A 74 -9.33 -2.80 -16.72
CA ASN A 74 -9.25 -1.57 -17.52
C ASN A 74 -10.45 -0.64 -17.33
N ASP A 75 -11.43 -1.01 -16.50
CA ASP A 75 -12.69 -0.30 -16.31
C ASP A 75 -12.55 1.01 -15.52
N ILE A 76 -11.47 1.14 -14.75
CA ILE A 76 -11.15 2.30 -13.90
C ILE A 76 -9.73 2.78 -14.17
N SER A 77 -9.48 4.08 -14.06
CA SER A 77 -8.19 4.70 -14.40
C SER A 77 -7.04 4.18 -13.52
N VAL A 78 -5.79 4.31 -14.00
CA VAL A 78 -4.60 3.94 -13.22
C VAL A 78 -4.57 4.73 -11.90
N GLU A 79 -4.92 6.02 -11.97
CA GLU A 79 -4.97 6.95 -10.86
C GLU A 79 -6.04 6.54 -9.84
N ASP A 80 -7.23 6.13 -10.30
CA ASP A 80 -8.31 5.69 -9.44
C ASP A 80 -7.99 4.37 -8.75
N ILE A 81 -7.39 3.40 -9.46
CA ILE A 81 -6.90 2.15 -8.85
C ILE A 81 -5.85 2.46 -7.79
N THR A 82 -4.89 3.33 -8.11
CA THR A 82 -3.82 3.74 -7.18
C THR A 82 -4.41 4.38 -5.92
N THR A 83 -5.35 5.30 -6.11
CA THR A 83 -6.06 5.98 -5.02
C THR A 83 -6.88 5.01 -4.18
N TYR A 84 -7.57 4.06 -4.81
CA TYR A 84 -8.34 3.03 -4.13
C TYR A 84 -7.46 2.15 -3.24
N LEU A 85 -6.33 1.66 -3.77
CA LEU A 85 -5.36 0.86 -3.01
C LEU A 85 -4.81 1.63 -1.80
N PHE A 86 -4.42 2.90 -1.97
CA PHE A 86 -3.97 3.74 -0.84
C PHE A 86 -5.08 4.01 0.18
N THR A 87 -6.32 4.20 -0.27
CA THR A 87 -7.47 4.45 0.62
C THR A 87 -7.68 3.26 1.55
N VAL A 88 -7.67 2.03 1.00
CA VAL A 88 -7.76 0.80 1.80
C VAL A 88 -6.58 0.71 2.77
N ALA A 89 -5.35 0.90 2.30
CA ALA A 89 -4.16 0.80 3.15
C ALA A 89 -4.17 1.82 4.30
N ARG A 90 -4.56 3.07 4.04
CA ARG A 90 -4.73 4.12 5.06
C ARG A 90 -5.81 3.76 6.07
N GLY A 91 -6.93 3.20 5.62
CA GLY A 91 -7.99 2.71 6.51
C GLY A 91 -7.51 1.62 7.47
N ILE A 92 -6.73 0.65 6.95
CA ILE A 92 -6.14 -0.43 7.76
C ILE A 92 -5.16 0.11 8.80
N ILE A 93 -4.30 1.06 8.40
CA ILE A 93 -3.32 1.69 9.31
C ILE A 93 -4.05 2.51 10.39
N LEU A 94 -5.07 3.27 10.01
CA LEU A 94 -5.87 4.04 10.96
C LEU A 94 -6.57 3.14 11.99
N ASP A 95 -7.24 2.07 11.55
CA ASP A 95 -7.87 1.07 12.43
C ASP A 95 -6.84 0.49 13.42
N TRP A 96 -5.66 0.14 12.92
CA TRP A 96 -4.58 -0.43 13.72
C TRP A 96 -4.12 0.55 14.82
N CYS A 97 -3.94 1.81 14.46
CA CYS A 97 -3.56 2.85 15.41
C CYS A 97 -4.65 3.12 16.43
N LEU A 98 -5.92 3.23 16.01
CA LEU A 98 -7.06 3.43 16.90
C LEU A 98 -7.22 2.30 17.92
N LEU A 99 -6.86 1.08 17.53
CA LEU A 99 -6.85 -0.09 18.39
C LEU A 99 -5.55 -0.25 19.19
N GLY A 100 -4.65 0.74 19.16
CA GLY A 100 -3.41 0.72 19.94
C GLY A 100 -2.45 -0.39 19.53
N GLY A 101 -2.42 -0.75 18.25
CA GLY A 101 -1.49 -1.74 17.71
C GLY A 101 -1.78 -3.20 18.09
N LYS A 102 -2.98 -3.51 18.58
CA LYS A 102 -3.37 -4.82 19.16
C LYS A 102 -3.27 -6.04 18.23
N TYR A 103 -3.05 -5.84 16.93
CA TYR A 103 -2.91 -6.92 15.95
C TYR A 103 -1.70 -6.69 15.04
N SER A 104 -1.24 -7.72 14.33
CA SER A 104 -0.19 -7.54 13.32
C SER A 104 -0.73 -6.76 12.12
N LEU A 105 -0.21 -5.54 11.95
CA LEU A 105 -0.54 -4.68 10.82
C LEU A 105 -0.17 -5.36 9.50
N GLU A 106 0.95 -6.07 9.45
CA GLU A 106 1.43 -6.80 8.28
C GLU A 106 0.45 -7.90 7.85
N GLN A 107 -0.03 -8.71 8.79
CA GLN A 107 -0.99 -9.78 8.51
C GLN A 107 -2.34 -9.21 8.05
N ARG A 108 -2.82 -8.13 8.68
CA ARG A 108 -4.07 -7.47 8.29
C ARG A 108 -3.95 -6.83 6.91
N MET A 109 -2.86 -6.12 6.65
CA MET A 109 -2.57 -5.51 5.35
C MET A 109 -2.51 -6.56 4.25
N ASP A 110 -1.79 -7.67 4.46
CA ASP A 110 -1.71 -8.77 3.51
C ASP A 110 -3.10 -9.35 3.17
N THR A 111 -3.89 -9.64 4.22
CA THR A 111 -5.23 -10.23 4.06
C THR A 111 -6.17 -9.33 3.28
N TYR A 112 -6.26 -8.05 3.68
CA TYR A 112 -7.20 -7.11 3.08
C TYR A 112 -6.76 -6.71 1.69
N MET A 113 -5.45 -6.49 1.47
CA MET A 113 -4.94 -6.14 0.14
C MET A 113 -5.13 -7.29 -0.87
N LYS A 114 -5.06 -8.55 -0.44
CA LYS A 114 -5.44 -9.69 -1.29
C LYS A 114 -6.92 -9.63 -1.70
N LEU A 115 -7.83 -9.22 -0.81
CA LEU A 115 -9.24 -9.05 -1.14
C LEU A 115 -9.46 -7.87 -2.09
N THR A 116 -8.81 -6.74 -1.83
CA THR A 116 -8.82 -5.56 -2.70
C THR A 116 -8.30 -5.89 -4.10
N LEU A 117 -7.19 -6.62 -4.22
CA LEU A 117 -6.65 -7.02 -5.53
C LEU A 117 -7.56 -8.02 -6.27
N LYS A 118 -8.33 -8.86 -5.56
CA LYS A 118 -9.33 -9.72 -6.19
C LYS A 118 -10.44 -8.91 -6.88
N SER A 119 -10.83 -7.76 -6.33
CA SER A 119 -11.84 -6.88 -6.93
C SER A 119 -11.32 -6.08 -8.14
N LEU A 120 -10.02 -6.17 -8.43
CA LEU A 120 -9.35 -5.45 -9.51
C LEU A 120 -8.88 -6.38 -10.64
N LYS A 121 -9.29 -7.65 -10.62
CA LYS A 121 -8.99 -8.57 -11.71
C LYS A 121 -9.70 -8.12 -13.00
N PRO A 122 -9.16 -8.45 -14.18
CA PRO A 122 -9.79 -8.16 -15.47
C PRO A 122 -11.19 -8.77 -15.60
#